data_AF-A0A1F3AXI9-F1
#
_entry.id   AF-A0A1F3AXI9-F1
#
_cell.length_a   1.000
_cell.length_b   1.000
_cell.length_c   1.000
_cell.angle_alpha   90.00
_cell.angle_beta   90.00
_cell.angle_gamma   90.00
#
_symmetry.space_group_name_H-M   'P 1'
#
loop_
_entity.id
_entity.type
_entity.pdbx_description
1 polymer ?
#
loop_
_entity_poly.entity_id
_entity_poly.type
_entity_poly.pdbx_seq_one_letter_code
_entity_poly.pdbx_strand_id
1 'polypeptide(L)'
;MFVTSILITPVGFFLAQSVPATVSMGLVFLNPLYFLLLLLNDAHHPPRALALALGAVIGVSLHPWVGGWSLLIAGAVGGSVAYLAHQRWGFE
;
A
#
# COMPACT_ATOMS: atom_id res chain seq x y z
N MET A 1 20.49 18.24 -3.23
CA MET A 1 19.24 17.47 -3.03
C MET A 1 18.49 17.91 -1.79
N PHE A 2 19.02 17.74 -0.56
CA PHE A 2 18.29 18.09 0.68
C PHE A 2 17.88 19.57 0.79
N VAL A 3 18.84 20.49 0.57
CA VAL A 3 18.56 21.94 0.61
C VAL A 3 17.56 22.34 -0.48
N THR A 4 17.68 21.77 -1.68
CA THR A 4 16.76 22.00 -2.80
C THR A 4 15.34 21.55 -2.44
N SER A 5 15.16 20.39 -1.81
CA SER A 5 13.86 19.90 -1.34
C SER A 5 13.27 20.78 -0.23
N ILE A 6 14.08 21.28 0.70
CA ILE A 6 13.62 22.20 1.75
C ILE A 6 13.10 23.50 1.14
N LEU A 7 13.77 24.04 0.12
CA LEU A 7 13.34 25.29 -0.53
C LEU A 7 12.09 25.10 -1.42
N ILE A 8 11.96 23.95 -2.09
CA ILE A 8 10.83 23.69 -3.02
C ILE A 8 9.56 23.21 -2.31
N THR A 9 9.66 22.51 -1.18
CA THR A 9 8.49 22.04 -0.40
C THR A 9 7.47 23.16 -0.09
N PRO A 10 7.87 24.31 0.49
CA PRO A 10 6.92 25.39 0.77
C PRO A 10 6.34 25.99 -0.51
N VAL A 11 7.12 26.10 -1.58
CA VAL A 11 6.63 26.57 -2.89
C VAL A 11 5.53 25.65 -3.41
N GLY A 12 5.76 24.33 -3.38
CA GLY A 12 4.78 23.32 -3.76
C GLY A 12 3.53 23.31 -2.86
N PHE A 13 3.69 23.56 -1.56
CA PHE A 13 2.58 23.64 -0.61
C PHE A 13 1.61 24.78 -0.93
N PHE A 14 2.11 25.98 -1.22
CA PHE A 14 1.25 27.10 -1.63
C PHE A 14 0.64 26.90 -3.01
N LEU A 15 1.39 26.31 -3.95
CA LEU A 15 0.87 25.94 -5.27
C LEU A 15 -0.26 24.90 -5.19
N ALA A 16 -0.20 23.96 -4.25
CA ALA A 16 -1.27 22.98 -4.08
C ALA A 16 -2.63 23.62 -3.71
N GLN A 17 -2.63 24.80 -3.09
CA GLN A 17 -3.85 25.53 -2.74
C GLN A 17 -4.55 26.17 -3.95
N SER A 18 -3.85 26.37 -5.06
CA SER A 18 -4.45 26.91 -6.29
C SER A 18 -5.09 25.82 -7.16
N VAL A 19 -4.96 24.55 -6.79
CA VAL A 19 -5.53 23.42 -7.53
C VAL A 19 -7.03 23.30 -7.22
N PRO A 20 -7.90 23.17 -8.25
CA PRO A 20 -9.33 22.95 -8.04
C PRO A 20 -9.63 21.73 -7.17
N ALA A 21 -10.63 21.82 -6.29
CA ALA A 21 -10.96 20.77 -5.32
C ALA A 21 -11.16 19.38 -5.96
N THR A 22 -11.80 19.32 -7.14
CA THR A 22 -12.01 18.08 -7.89
C THR A 22 -10.69 17.39 -8.27
N VAL A 23 -9.69 18.16 -8.68
CA VAL A 23 -8.37 17.62 -9.08
C VAL A 23 -7.62 17.14 -7.83
N SER A 24 -7.65 17.90 -6.75
CA SER A 24 -7.03 17.51 -5.47
C SER A 24 -7.60 16.21 -4.91
N MET A 25 -8.92 16.01 -4.98
CA MET A 25 -9.54 14.73 -4.59
C MET A 25 -9.04 13.58 -5.48
N GLY A 26 -8.98 13.77 -6.80
CA GLY A 26 -8.42 12.79 -7.72
C GLY A 26 -6.96 12.42 -7.40
N LEU A 27 -6.15 13.40 -7.03
CA LEU A 27 -4.76 13.20 -6.63
C LEU A 27 -4.63 12.43 -5.30
N VAL A 28 -5.50 12.69 -4.31
CA VAL A 28 -5.52 11.93 -3.05
C VAL A 28 -5.92 10.48 -3.29
N PHE A 29 -6.90 10.25 -4.17
CA PHE A 29 -7.32 8.89 -4.57
C PHE A 29 -6.24 8.12 -5.32
N LEU A 30 -5.25 8.80 -5.88
CA LEU A 30 -4.16 8.14 -6.60
C LEU A 30 -3.35 7.20 -5.69
N ASN A 31 -3.23 7.52 -4.40
CA ASN A 31 -2.51 6.67 -3.45
C ASN A 31 -3.17 5.28 -3.26
N PRO A 32 -4.45 5.17 -2.85
CA PRO A 32 -5.12 3.87 -2.78
C PRO A 32 -5.25 3.19 -4.14
N LEU A 33 -5.38 3.95 -5.24
CA LEU A 33 -5.44 3.38 -6.58
C LEU A 33 -4.10 2.76 -7.00
N TYR A 34 -2.98 3.42 -6.70
CA TYR A 34 -1.64 2.87 -6.89
C TYR A 34 -1.45 1.57 -6.11
N PHE A 35 -1.80 1.56 -4.82
CA PHE A 35 -1.76 0.34 -4.03
C PHE A 35 -2.64 -0.75 -4.62
N LEU A 36 -3.88 -0.45 -5.00
CA LEU A 36 -4.78 -1.42 -5.62
C LEU A 36 -4.17 -2.04 -6.89
N LEU A 37 -3.64 -1.21 -7.79
CA LEU A 37 -2.98 -1.69 -9.01
C LEU A 37 -1.75 -2.55 -8.72
N LEU A 38 -0.95 -2.18 -7.72
CA LEU A 38 0.20 -2.96 -7.28
C LEU A 38 -0.24 -4.35 -6.78
N LEU A 39 -1.26 -4.41 -5.92
CA LEU A 39 -1.78 -5.67 -5.38
C LEU A 39 -2.41 -6.52 -6.50
N LEU A 40 -3.13 -5.92 -7.45
CA LEU A 40 -3.69 -6.62 -8.60
C LEU A 40 -2.60 -7.21 -9.51
N ASN A 41 -1.52 -6.45 -9.75
CA ASN A 41 -0.38 -6.94 -10.50
C ASN A 41 0.29 -8.13 -9.81
N ASP A 42 0.47 -8.06 -8.49
CA ASP A 42 1.06 -9.14 -7.71
C ASP A 42 0.14 -10.37 -7.58
N ALA A 43 -1.18 -10.19 -7.64
CA ALA A 43 -2.15 -11.28 -7.56
C ALA A 43 -2.05 -12.29 -8.73
N HIS A 44 -1.37 -11.95 -9.83
CA HIS A 44 -1.10 -12.90 -10.91
C HIS A 44 -0.12 -14.03 -10.52
N HIS A 45 0.69 -13.82 -9.48
CA HIS A 45 1.61 -14.85 -8.99
C HIS A 45 0.99 -15.60 -7.80
N PRO A 46 0.76 -16.93 -7.90
CA PRO A 46 0.10 -17.72 -6.85
C PRO A 46 0.62 -17.51 -5.42
N PRO A 47 1.95 -17.50 -5.15
CA PRO A 47 2.44 -17.27 -3.79
C PRO A 47 2.16 -15.84 -3.29
N ARG A 48 2.15 -14.85 -4.18
CA ARG A 48 1.82 -13.46 -3.82
C ARG A 48 0.31 -13.30 -3.63
N ALA A 49 -0.52 -13.93 -4.45
CA ALA A 49 -1.97 -13.97 -4.26
C ALA A 49 -2.35 -14.55 -2.89
N LEU A 50 -1.67 -15.61 -2.44
CA LEU A 50 -1.86 -16.17 -1.11
C LEU A 50 -1.48 -15.16 -0.01
N ALA A 51 -0.34 -14.47 -0.15
CA ALA A 51 0.06 -13.41 0.77
C ALA A 51 -1.00 -12.30 0.86
N LEU A 52 -1.56 -11.89 -0.28
CA LEU A 52 -2.59 -10.87 -0.38
C LEU A 52 -3.90 -11.32 0.28
N ALA A 53 -4.34 -12.56 0.04
CA ALA A 53 -5.54 -13.09 0.65
C ALA A 53 -5.43 -13.18 2.19
N LEU A 54 -4.30 -13.69 2.68
CA LEU A 54 -4.01 -13.73 4.12
C LEU A 54 -3.92 -12.33 4.72
N GLY A 55 -3.21 -11.43 4.05
CA GLY A 55 -3.10 -10.03 4.44
C GLY A 55 -4.46 -9.33 4.47
N ALA A 56 -5.36 -9.59 3.53
CA ALA A 56 -6.71 -9.01 3.55
C ALA A 56 -7.51 -9.46 4.78
N VAL A 57 -7.49 -10.75 5.11
CA VAL A 57 -8.18 -11.29 6.30
C VAL A 57 -7.61 -10.72 7.60
N ILE A 58 -6.28 -10.70 7.73
CA ILE A 58 -5.60 -10.16 8.91
C ILE A 58 -5.84 -8.66 9.02
N GLY A 59 -5.71 -7.92 7.92
CA GLY A 59 -5.86 -6.47 7.85
C GLY A 59 -7.26 -6.02 8.26
N VAL A 60 -8.31 -6.66 7.73
CA VAL A 60 -9.71 -6.37 8.10
C VAL A 60 -9.98 -6.67 9.57
N SER A 61 -9.46 -7.79 10.08
CA SER A 61 -9.65 -8.20 11.47
C SER A 61 -8.93 -7.26 12.46
N LEU A 62 -7.76 -6.75 12.10
CA LEU A 62 -6.94 -5.88 12.94
C LEU A 62 -7.24 -4.38 12.79
N HIS A 63 -7.88 -3.96 11.70
CA HIS A 63 -8.16 -2.54 11.45
C HIS A 63 -8.91 -1.84 12.60
N PRO A 64 -9.94 -2.44 13.25
CA PRO A 64 -10.62 -1.81 14.37
C PRO A 64 -9.72 -1.54 15.60
N TRP A 65 -8.61 -2.27 15.74
CA TRP A 65 -7.74 -2.23 16.92
C TRP A 65 -6.51 -1.35 16.72
N VAL A 66 -5.89 -1.40 15.53
CA VAL A 66 -4.59 -0.77 15.26
C VAL A 66 -4.65 0.30 14.15
N GLY A 67 -5.84 0.55 13.60
CA GLY A 67 -6.06 1.59 12.60
C GLY A 67 -5.21 1.41 11.35
N GLY A 68 -4.42 2.42 10.97
CA GLY A 68 -3.57 2.40 9.77
C GLY A 68 -2.40 1.40 9.84
N TRP A 69 -1.98 0.99 11.04
CA TRP A 69 -0.91 0.00 11.21
C TRP A 69 -1.33 -1.41 10.84
N SER A 70 -2.64 -1.69 10.75
CA SER A 70 -3.14 -3.00 10.38
C SER A 70 -2.63 -3.46 9.01
N LEU A 71 -2.51 -2.54 8.05
CA LEU A 71 -2.01 -2.84 6.70
C LEU A 71 -0.54 -3.30 6.73
N LEU A 72 0.30 -2.63 7.52
CA LEU A 72 1.72 -2.98 7.64
C LEU A 72 1.90 -4.34 8.32
N ILE A 73 1.17 -4.57 9.42
CA ILE A 73 1.20 -5.85 10.16
C ILE A 73 0.67 -6.98 9.27
N ALA A 74 -0.45 -6.76 8.58
CA ALA A 74 -1.05 -7.74 7.71
C ALA A 74 -0.15 -8.10 6.53
N GLY A 75 0.51 -7.11 5.91
CA GLY A 75 1.49 -7.35 4.85
C GLY A 75 2.70 -8.14 5.34
N ALA A 76 3.26 -7.78 6.50
CA ALA A 76 4.40 -8.48 7.07
C ALA A 76 4.04 -9.93 7.44
N VAL A 77 2.97 -10.15 8.19
CA VAL A 77 2.55 -11.49 8.65
C VAL A 77 2.07 -12.34 7.48
N GLY A 78 1.16 -11.81 6.64
CA GLY A 78 0.63 -12.53 5.48
C GLY A 78 1.72 -12.88 4.47
N GLY A 79 2.65 -11.95 4.20
CA GLY A 79 3.81 -12.18 3.35
C GLY A 79 4.77 -13.24 3.90
N SER A 80 5.11 -13.18 5.19
CA SER A 80 5.97 -14.19 5.83
C SER A 80 5.33 -15.58 5.81
N VAL A 81 4.03 -15.69 6.12
CA VAL A 81 3.31 -16.97 6.09
C VAL A 81 3.26 -17.53 4.67
N ALA A 82 2.96 -16.70 3.68
CA ALA A 82 2.92 -17.12 2.28
C ALA A 82 4.29 -17.52 1.75
N TYR A 83 5.35 -16.82 2.13
CA TYR A 83 6.73 -17.17 1.80
C TYR A 83 7.11 -18.54 2.36
N LEU A 84 6.80 -18.80 3.64
CA LEU A 84 7.05 -20.09 4.26
C LEU A 84 6.21 -21.21 3.64
N ALA A 85 4.95 -20.93 3.28
CA ALA A 85 4.08 -21.89 2.59
C ALA A 85 4.63 -22.22 1.20
N HIS A 86 5.06 -21.22 0.44
CA HIS A 86 5.69 -21.41 -0.87
C HIS A 86 6.99 -22.22 -0.76
N GLN A 87 7.86 -21.91 0.21
CA GLN A 87 9.10 -22.64 0.42
C GLN A 87 8.87 -24.11 0.80
N ARG A 88 7.79 -24.41 1.55
CA ARG A 88 7.46 -25.78 1.96
C ARG A 88 6.72 -26.58 0.90
N TRP A 89 5.89 -25.93 0.09
CA TRP A 89 4.99 -26.60 -0.85
C TRP A 89 5.44 -26.52 -2.31
N GLY A 90 6.56 -25.85 -2.60
CA GLY A 90 7.26 -25.96 -3.88
C GLY A 90 6.33 -25.81 -5.08
N PHE A 91 5.51 -24.75 -5.09
CA PHE A 91 4.78 -24.38 -6.29
C PHE A 91 5.81 -23.93 -7.32
N GLU A 92 6.17 -24.82 -8.25
CA GLU A 92 6.97 -24.53 -9.45
C GLU A 92 6.40 -23.35 -10.24
#